data_AF-A0AAW2D5A4-F1
#
_entry.id   AF-A0AAW2D5A4-F1
#
_cell.length_a   1.000
_cell.length_b   1.000
_cell.length_c   1.000
_cell.angle_alpha   90.00
_cell.angle_beta   90.00
_cell.angle_gamma   90.00
#
_symmetry.space_group_name_H-M   'P 1'
#
loop_
_entity.id
_entity.type
_entity.pdbx_description
1 polymer ?
#
loop_
_entity_poly.entity_id
_entity_poly.type
_entity_poly.pdbx_seq_one_letter_code
_entity_poly.pdbx_strand_id
1 'polypeptide(L)'
;MGHCFSDLEGGKQAVGGAQQRPTSANDGGHNDAVDFFYKSRGLQPLFTQIELSLSSSNLLDRDITSKSDPMAVVYAKKIDGKLEELGRTEVVLNSLNPAWIEKVTIAF
;
A
#
# COMPACT_ATOMS: atom_id res chain seq x y z
N MET A 1 -38.39 -37.12 -26.58
CA MET A 1 -38.55 -35.86 -25.82
C MET A 1 -37.30 -35.67 -24.96
N GLY A 2 -36.67 -34.50 -25.04
CA GLY A 2 -35.69 -33.93 -24.09
C GLY A 2 -34.33 -34.64 -23.99
N HIS A 3 -33.22 -34.14 -24.57
CA HIS A 3 -32.36 -33.02 -24.12
C HIS A 3 -31.70 -33.29 -22.74
N CYS A 4 -30.38 -33.26 -22.48
CA CYS A 4 -29.16 -32.75 -23.15
C CYS A 4 -27.94 -33.53 -22.56
N PHE A 5 -26.93 -33.97 -23.34
CA PHE A 5 -25.63 -33.31 -23.60
C PHE A 5 -24.97 -32.68 -22.33
N SER A 6 -23.72 -32.91 -21.96
CA SER A 6 -22.59 -33.63 -22.55
C SER A 6 -21.49 -33.83 -21.50
N ASP A 7 -20.73 -34.87 -21.76
CA ASP A 7 -19.59 -35.46 -21.06
C ASP A 7 -18.30 -34.61 -21.14
N LEU A 8 -17.28 -35.07 -20.41
CA LEU A 8 -15.82 -34.87 -20.55
C LEU A 8 -15.09 -33.84 -19.65
N GLU A 9 -14.47 -34.42 -18.62
CA GLU A 9 -13.00 -34.49 -18.41
C GLU A 9 -12.20 -33.19 -18.19
N GLY A 10 -11.53 -33.12 -17.03
CA GLY A 10 -10.26 -32.37 -16.90
C GLY A 10 -10.22 -31.35 -15.77
N GLY A 11 -9.85 -31.80 -14.57
CA GLY A 11 -9.42 -30.93 -13.48
C GLY A 11 -8.46 -31.66 -12.57
N LYS A 12 -7.19 -31.76 -13.00
CA LYS A 12 -6.12 -32.43 -12.24
C LYS A 12 -5.97 -31.76 -10.87
N GLN A 13 -6.23 -32.52 -9.81
CA GLN A 13 -5.91 -32.14 -8.45
C GLN A 13 -4.38 -32.24 -8.27
N ALA A 14 -3.72 -31.10 -8.05
CA ALA A 14 -2.30 -31.08 -7.77
C ALA A 14 -2.07 -31.51 -6.31
N VAL A 15 -1.44 -32.67 -6.13
CA VAL A 15 -0.96 -33.19 -4.84
C VAL A 15 0.40 -32.58 -4.57
N GLY A 16 0.51 -31.71 -3.57
CA GLY A 16 1.80 -31.21 -3.09
C GLY A 16 1.69 -30.11 -2.04
N GLY A 17 1.95 -30.45 -0.77
CA GLY A 17 2.46 -29.52 0.24
C GLY A 17 1.42 -28.84 1.14
N ALA A 18 1.53 -29.12 2.44
CA ALA A 18 0.74 -28.60 3.55
C ALA A 18 0.31 -27.12 3.43
N GLN A 19 -1.01 -26.91 3.55
CA GLN A 19 -1.62 -25.60 3.69
C GLN A 19 -1.42 -25.08 5.12
N GLN A 20 -0.34 -24.35 5.36
CA GLN A 20 -0.32 -23.34 6.42
C GLN A 20 -0.85 -22.04 5.82
N ARG A 21 -2.08 -21.70 6.19
CA ARG A 21 -2.71 -20.40 5.95
C ARG A 21 -2.10 -19.41 6.96
N PRO A 22 -1.33 -18.39 6.56
CA PRO A 22 -1.18 -17.21 7.39
C PRO A 22 -2.41 -16.35 7.12
N THR A 23 -3.39 -16.43 8.02
CA THR A 23 -4.38 -15.36 8.16
C THR A 23 -3.66 -14.15 8.75
N SER A 24 -3.16 -13.27 7.89
CA SER A 24 -2.80 -11.92 8.31
C SER A 24 -3.53 -10.95 7.41
N ALA A 25 -4.73 -10.59 7.86
CA ALA A 25 -5.50 -9.50 7.32
C ALA A 25 -4.74 -8.20 7.60
N ASN A 26 -4.08 -7.66 6.59
CA ASN A 26 -4.02 -6.23 6.36
C ASN A 26 -3.28 -5.93 5.05
N ASP A 27 -3.75 -4.88 4.40
CA ASP A 27 -3.04 -4.04 3.46
C ASP A 27 -3.11 -4.37 1.95
N GLY A 28 -3.47 -3.33 1.21
CA GLY A 28 -4.01 -3.40 -0.14
C GLY A 28 -3.00 -3.87 -1.20
N GLY A 29 -3.50 -4.65 -2.14
CA GLY A 29 -2.96 -4.66 -3.51
C GLY A 29 -1.74 -5.52 -3.79
N HIS A 30 -1.25 -6.35 -2.87
CA HIS A 30 -0.17 -7.29 -3.17
C HIS A 30 -0.76 -8.58 -3.78
N ASN A 31 -0.54 -8.81 -5.08
CA ASN A 31 -0.98 -10.05 -5.73
C ASN A 31 -0.09 -11.21 -5.24
N ASP A 32 -0.57 -12.00 -4.28
CA ASP A 32 0.12 -13.17 -3.70
C ASP A 32 0.66 -14.17 -4.75
N ALA A 33 -0.01 -14.27 -5.92
CA ALA A 33 0.44 -15.11 -7.02
C ALA A 33 1.78 -14.66 -7.64
N VAL A 34 2.02 -13.35 -7.62
CA VAL A 34 3.23 -12.74 -8.20
C VAL A 34 4.41 -12.93 -7.24
N ASP A 35 4.18 -12.77 -5.93
CA ASP A 35 5.18 -13.08 -4.90
C ASP A 35 5.59 -14.56 -4.95
N PHE A 36 4.62 -15.48 -5.00
CA PHE A 36 4.90 -16.91 -5.12
C PHE A 36 5.69 -17.26 -6.38
N PHE A 37 5.37 -16.63 -7.52
CA PHE A 37 6.10 -16.85 -8.77
C PHE A 37 7.57 -16.45 -8.65
N TYR A 38 7.87 -15.26 -8.12
CA TYR A 38 9.25 -14.81 -7.91
C TYR A 38 9.99 -15.69 -6.90
N LYS A 39 9.34 -16.02 -5.78
CA LYS A 39 9.89 -16.87 -4.71
C LYS A 39 10.20 -18.29 -5.19
N SER A 40 9.31 -18.89 -5.99
CA SER A 40 9.50 -20.23 -6.58
C SER A 40 10.69 -20.29 -7.55
N ARG A 41 11.07 -19.14 -8.13
CA ARG A 41 12.23 -19.00 -9.01
C ARG A 41 13.50 -18.55 -8.27
N GLY A 42 13.46 -18.47 -6.95
CA GLY A 42 14.57 -17.99 -6.12
C GLY A 42 14.82 -16.49 -6.20
N LEU A 43 13.92 -15.74 -6.83
CA LEU A 43 13.97 -14.29 -6.92
C LEU A 43 13.21 -13.72 -5.72
N GLN A 44 13.90 -13.48 -4.60
CA GLN A 44 13.28 -12.76 -3.48
C GLN A 44 13.29 -11.27 -3.81
N PRO A 45 12.17 -10.54 -3.68
CA PRO A 45 12.22 -9.08 -3.68
C PRO A 45 13.16 -8.63 -2.55
N LEU A 46 14.25 -7.95 -2.90
CA LEU A 46 15.23 -7.42 -1.95
C LEU A 46 14.85 -6.02 -1.45
N PHE A 47 13.57 -5.67 -1.50
CA PHE A 47 13.08 -4.38 -1.03
C PHE A 47 12.16 -4.57 0.19
N THR A 48 12.21 -3.61 1.10
CA THR A 48 11.34 -3.54 2.26
C THR A 48 10.34 -2.42 2.06
N GLN A 49 9.06 -2.72 2.31
CA GLN A 49 8.01 -1.71 2.33
C GLN A 49 7.96 -1.04 3.69
N ILE A 50 7.92 0.29 3.70
CA ILE A 50 7.85 1.13 4.89
C ILE A 50 6.62 2.00 4.76
N GLU A 51 5.85 2.10 5.85
CA GLU A 51 4.74 3.05 5.98
C GLU A 51 5.18 4.24 6.84
N LEU A 52 4.95 5.45 6.33
CA LEU A 52 5.20 6.68 7.06
C LEU A 52 3.88 7.25 7.60
N SER A 53 3.76 7.34 8.92
CA SER A 53 2.73 8.11 9.61
C SER A 53 3.27 9.49 9.98
N LEU A 54 2.52 10.55 9.68
CA LEU A 54 2.96 11.93 9.86
C LEU A 54 2.12 12.65 10.93
N SER A 55 2.78 13.50 11.71
CA SER A 55 2.14 14.42 12.64
C SER A 55 2.98 15.69 12.78
N SER A 56 2.35 16.81 13.13
CA SER A 56 3.03 18.06 13.43
C SER A 56 2.55 18.66 14.74
N SER A 57 3.37 19.53 15.33
CA SER A 57 3.07 20.23 16.57
C SER A 57 3.49 21.69 16.48
N ASN A 58 2.67 22.57 17.03
CA ASN A 58 2.92 24.02 17.09
C ASN A 58 3.19 24.64 15.72
N LEU A 59 2.39 24.26 14.71
CA LEU A 59 2.41 24.96 13.43
C LEU A 59 2.05 26.42 13.63
N LEU A 60 2.69 27.27 12.83
CA LEU A 60 2.42 28.70 12.86
C LEU A 60 1.00 28.95 12.35
N ASP A 61 0.21 29.66 13.15
CA ASP A 61 -1.11 30.10 12.72
C ASP A 61 -0.97 31.21 11.67
N ARG A 62 -1.55 30.98 10.50
CA ARG A 62 -1.50 31.90 9.36
C ARG A 62 -2.86 32.48 9.03
N ASP A 63 -3.90 32.03 9.71
CA ASP A 63 -5.27 32.49 9.51
C ASP A 63 -5.59 33.66 10.44
N ILE A 64 -6.44 34.58 9.96
CA ILE A 64 -6.80 35.80 10.71
C ILE A 64 -7.97 35.53 11.68
N THR A 65 -8.90 34.66 11.28
CA THR A 65 -10.16 34.41 12.01
C THR A 65 -10.38 32.94 12.39
N SER A 66 -9.43 32.06 12.05
CA SER A 66 -9.45 30.61 12.25
C SER A 66 -8.05 30.13 12.64
N LYS A 67 -7.90 28.81 12.84
CA LYS A 67 -6.59 28.16 12.84
C LYS A 67 -6.29 27.67 11.43
N SER A 68 -5.01 27.57 11.07
CA SER A 68 -4.56 26.96 9.81
C SER A 68 -5.18 25.58 9.51
N ASP A 69 -5.33 25.28 8.22
CA ASP A 69 -5.75 23.99 7.66
C ASP A 69 -4.56 23.22 7.03
N PRO A 70 -3.70 22.54 7.82
CA PRO A 70 -2.44 21.96 7.32
C PRO A 70 -2.58 20.66 6.49
N MET A 71 -1.67 20.51 5.52
CA MET A 71 -1.49 19.34 4.64
C MET A 71 0.00 19.09 4.41
N ALA A 72 0.44 17.82 4.41
CA ALA A 72 1.82 17.44 4.15
C ALA A 72 1.98 16.82 2.75
N VAL A 73 3.10 17.11 2.09
CA VAL A 73 3.51 16.50 0.82
C VAL A 73 4.92 15.95 0.97
N VAL A 74 5.10 14.67 0.69
CA VAL A 74 6.39 13.98 0.79
C VAL A 74 7.03 13.92 -0.59
N TYR A 75 8.29 14.34 -0.69
CA TYR A 75 9.07 14.27 -1.92
C TYR A 75 10.30 13.39 -1.76
N ALA A 76 10.58 12.54 -2.76
CA ALA A 76 11.87 11.90 -2.94
C ALA A 76 12.77 12.78 -3.81
N LYS A 77 14.00 12.99 -3.36
CA LYS A 77 15.03 13.65 -4.16
C LYS A 77 15.81 12.60 -4.94
N LYS A 78 15.71 12.63 -6.28
CA LYS A 78 16.49 11.77 -7.17
C LYS A 78 17.96 12.20 -7.21
N ILE A 79 18.82 11.31 -7.71
CA ILE A 79 20.25 11.57 -7.92
C ILE A 79 20.44 12.80 -8.83
N ASP A 80 19.56 12.96 -9.83
CA ASP A 80 19.54 14.08 -10.76
C ASP A 80 19.06 15.41 -10.13
N GLY A 81 18.77 15.42 -8.82
CA GLY A 81 18.29 16.58 -8.08
C GLY A 81 16.81 16.89 -8.25
N LYS A 82 16.11 16.21 -9.17
CA LYS A 82 14.66 16.34 -9.35
C LYS A 82 13.90 15.81 -8.14
N LEU A 83 12.86 16.54 -7.72
CA LEU A 83 11.92 16.12 -6.69
C LEU A 83 10.76 15.35 -7.33
N GLU A 84 10.43 14.20 -6.77
CA GLU A 84 9.29 13.36 -7.13
C GLU A 84 8.33 13.29 -5.94
N GLU A 85 7.07 13.68 -6.15
CA GLU A 85 6.03 13.59 -5.12
C GLU A 85 5.74 12.10 -4.87
N LEU A 86 6.01 11.64 -3.65
CA LEU A 86 5.74 10.27 -3.20
C LEU A 86 4.31 10.10 -2.72
N GLY A 87 3.75 11.15 -2.12
CA GLY A 87 2.42 11.13 -1.56
C GLY A 87 2.06 12.46 -0.90
N ARG A 88 0.78 12.62 -0.65
CA ARG A 88 0.17 13.80 -0.05
C ARG A 88 -0.88 13.32 0.95
N THR A 89 -0.93 13.97 2.10
CA THR A 89 -1.92 13.64 3.13
C THR A 89 -3.23 14.40 2.89
N GLU A 90 -4.24 14.08 3.69
CA GLU A 90 -5.44 14.90 3.78
C GLU A 90 -5.13 16.31 4.35
N VAL A 91 -6.07 17.23 4.13
CA VAL A 91 -6.09 18.53 4.78
C VAL A 91 -6.81 18.38 6.12
N VAL A 92 -6.14 18.73 7.22
CA VAL A 92 -6.76 18.73 8.56
C VAL A 92 -7.28 20.14 8.83
N LEU A 93 -8.57 20.28 9.11
CA LEU A 93 -9.16 21.61 9.31
C LEU A 93 -8.90 22.16 10.71
N ASN A 94 -8.63 23.46 10.80
CA ASN A 94 -8.52 24.25 12.03
C ASN A 94 -7.61 23.63 13.10
N SER A 95 -6.40 23.21 12.71
CA SER A 95 -5.46 22.56 13.62
C SER A 95 -4.03 23.05 13.45
N LEU A 96 -3.40 23.42 14.57
CA LEU A 96 -1.95 23.71 14.63
C LEU A 96 -1.14 22.49 15.07
N ASN A 97 -1.81 21.38 15.39
CA ASN A 97 -1.19 20.13 15.81
C ASN A 97 -1.84 18.96 15.05
N PRO A 98 -1.73 18.91 13.71
CA PRO A 98 -2.36 17.87 12.92
C PRO A 98 -1.68 16.51 13.16
N ALA A 99 -2.50 15.47 13.24
CA ALA A 99 -2.08 14.10 13.05
C ALA A 99 -2.82 13.59 11.81
N TRP A 100 -2.08 13.26 10.75
CA TRP A 100 -2.66 12.78 9.50
C TRP A 100 -2.90 11.28 9.58
N ILE A 101 -4.03 10.84 9.05
CA ILE A 101 -4.47 9.45 9.01
C ILE A 101 -3.87 8.75 7.78
N GLU A 102 -3.76 9.46 6.66
CA GLU A 102 -3.18 8.92 5.44
C GLU A 102 -1.69 8.63 5.62
N LYS A 103 -1.29 7.39 5.34
CA LYS A 103 0.09 6.93 5.44
C LYS A 103 0.73 6.93 4.05
N VAL A 104 2.01 7.32 4.00
CA VAL A 104 2.79 7.26 2.75
C VAL A 104 3.61 5.99 2.72
N THR A 105 3.35 5.13 1.75
CA THR A 105 4.06 3.85 1.56
C THR A 105 5.26 4.05 0.64
N ILE A 106 6.44 3.59 1.07
CA ILE A 106 7.70 3.69 0.31
C ILE A 106 8.36 2.32 0.26
N ALA A 107 8.91 1.93 -0.89
CA ALA A 107 9.76 0.75 -1.04
C ALA A 107 11.24 1.17 -1.08
N PHE A 108 12.07 0.53 -0.27
CA PHE A 108 13.53 0.71 -0.22
C PHE A 108 14.27 -0.60 -0.43
#